data_AF-A0A7J8MMX0-F1
#
_entry.id   AF-A0A7J8MMX0-F1
#
_cell.length_a   1.000
_cell.length_b   1.000
_cell.length_c   1.000
_cell.angle_alpha   90.00
_cell.angle_beta   90.00
_cell.angle_gamma   90.00
#
_symmetry.space_group_name_H-M   'P 1'
#
loop_
_entity.id
_entity.type
_entity.pdbx_description
1 polymer ?
#
loop_
_entity_poly.entity_id
_entity_poly.type
_entity_poly.pdbx_seq_one_letter_code
_entity_poly.pdbx_strand_id
1 'polypeptide(L)'
;MAEATPSFKIFPGQAFPLGASEVDNGINFAIFSQHATAVTLCLSLPQSGELDMLAGGMIEFSLDPNLNKTGDIWHICIEDLPRSNVLYGYRIDGPKDWDKGHRFDSNNVLIDPYAKLVEGRRNFGDAKHKLSKFLGTYDFDSLPFDWGEDYKLPNIPERDLVVYEMNVRAFTADESSCLDQDIRGTYAGLIEKIPHLLELGINAVELLPVFEFDEFEFQRRPNPRDHMINTWGYSTINFFAPMSRYGSGGGGAVSASQEFKEMVKALHGAGIEVILDVVYNHTNEADDKHPYTTSFRGIDNKVYYMVDLNNKGQLLNFSGCGNTFNCNHPVVMELILDSLRHWVVEYHIDGFRFDLASVLCRGTDGSPLGAPPLIR
;
A
#
# COMPACT_ATOMS: atom_id res chain seq x y z
N MET A 1 30.50 15.95 19.82
CA MET A 1 30.85 14.52 19.98
C MET A 1 30.26 13.82 18.77
N ALA A 2 31.08 13.17 17.94
CA ALA A 2 30.59 12.44 16.78
C ALA A 2 29.79 11.24 17.31
N GLU A 3 28.48 11.22 17.10
CA GLU A 3 27.66 10.05 17.40
C GLU A 3 28.20 8.88 16.56
N ALA A 4 28.63 7.83 17.24
CA ALA A 4 29.06 6.61 16.59
C ALA A 4 27.86 6.05 15.84
N THR A 5 27.97 5.98 14.51
CA THR A 5 26.96 5.33 13.68
C THR A 5 26.77 3.90 14.21
N PRO A 6 25.53 3.48 14.55
CA PRO A 6 25.31 2.14 15.07
C PRO A 6 25.86 1.10 14.07
N SER A 7 26.76 0.24 14.55
CA SER A 7 27.33 -0.85 13.76
C SER A 7 26.32 -1.99 13.72
N PHE A 8 25.43 -1.98 12.72
CA PHE A 8 24.51 -3.08 12.48
C PHE A 8 25.23 -4.33 11.98
N LYS A 9 24.81 -5.50 12.46
CA LYS A 9 25.27 -6.78 11.94
C LYS A 9 24.29 -7.25 10.86
N ILE A 10 24.85 -7.59 9.71
CA ILE A 10 24.11 -7.86 8.48
C ILE A 10 24.36 -9.31 8.07
N PHE A 11 23.30 -9.97 7.65
CA PHE A 11 23.33 -11.33 7.11
C PHE A 11 22.72 -11.36 5.69
N PRO A 12 22.99 -12.41 4.90
CA PRO A 12 22.41 -12.57 3.58
C PRO A 12 20.88 -12.46 3.54
N GLY A 13 20.18 -12.90 4.59
CA GLY A 13 18.72 -12.93 4.63
C GLY A 13 18.12 -14.08 3.81
N GLN A 14 16.80 -14.02 3.60
CA GLN A 14 16.01 -15.03 2.90
C GLN A 14 15.14 -14.36 1.84
N ALA A 15 15.01 -15.01 0.68
CA ALA A 15 14.21 -14.50 -0.44
C ALA A 15 12.69 -14.50 -0.17
N PHE A 16 12.23 -15.26 0.83
CA PHE A 16 10.82 -15.33 1.20
C PHE A 16 10.66 -15.26 2.72
N PRO A 17 9.54 -14.69 3.21
CA PRO A 17 8.48 -14.03 2.42
C PRO A 17 8.95 -12.70 1.81
N LEU A 18 8.26 -12.21 0.77
CA LEU A 18 8.49 -10.86 0.22
C LEU A 18 8.00 -9.78 1.21
N GLY A 19 8.66 -8.63 1.19
CA GLY A 19 8.46 -7.54 2.15
C GLY A 19 9.39 -7.62 3.36
N ALA A 20 9.07 -6.86 4.40
CA ALA A 20 9.71 -6.95 5.71
C ALA A 20 9.06 -8.06 6.55
N SER A 21 9.89 -8.88 7.21
CA SER A 21 9.46 -9.98 8.08
C SER A 21 10.38 -10.14 9.28
N GLU A 22 9.80 -10.45 10.44
CA GLU A 22 10.57 -10.78 11.63
C GLU A 22 11.14 -12.21 11.56
N VAL A 23 12.41 -12.35 11.89
CA VAL A 23 13.12 -13.63 12.04
C VAL A 23 13.81 -13.69 13.40
N ASP A 24 14.20 -14.87 13.87
CA ASP A 24 14.71 -15.10 15.24
C ASP A 24 15.78 -14.10 15.72
N ASN A 25 16.62 -13.60 14.81
CA ASN A 25 17.73 -12.70 15.13
C ASN A 25 17.67 -11.36 14.37
N GLY A 26 16.50 -10.88 13.94
CA GLY A 26 16.41 -9.57 13.27
C GLY A 26 15.23 -9.41 12.32
N ILE A 27 15.33 -8.44 11.44
CA ILE A 27 14.33 -8.16 10.41
C ILE A 27 14.90 -8.53 9.03
N ASN A 28 14.20 -9.41 8.34
CA ASN A 28 14.48 -9.80 6.96
C ASN A 28 13.69 -8.92 6.00
N PHE A 29 14.37 -8.36 5.01
CA PHE A 29 13.80 -7.59 3.92
C PHE A 29 14.01 -8.35 2.62
N ALA A 30 12.94 -8.56 1.84
CA ALA A 30 13.04 -9.18 0.52
C ALA A 30 12.18 -8.45 -0.52
N ILE A 31 12.77 -8.15 -1.68
CA ILE A 31 12.11 -7.41 -2.76
C ILE A 31 12.41 -8.03 -4.11
N PHE A 32 11.39 -8.17 -4.94
CA PHE A 32 11.54 -8.62 -6.32
C PHE A 32 11.99 -7.48 -7.23
N SER A 33 13.02 -7.73 -8.06
CA SER A 33 13.31 -6.94 -9.25
C SER A 33 14.18 -7.75 -10.21
N GLN A 34 13.60 -8.11 -11.36
CA GLN A 34 14.27 -8.92 -12.37
C GLN A 34 15.37 -8.14 -13.08
N HIS A 35 15.11 -6.89 -13.41
CA HIS A 35 16.00 -6.09 -14.25
C HIS A 35 16.95 -5.17 -13.44
N ALA A 36 16.82 -5.10 -12.12
CA ALA A 36 17.74 -4.32 -11.29
C ALA A 36 19.18 -4.85 -11.37
N THR A 37 20.12 -3.91 -11.45
CA THR A 37 21.56 -4.17 -11.37
C THR A 37 22.12 -3.88 -9.98
N ALA A 38 21.44 -3.05 -9.20
CA ALA A 38 21.81 -2.74 -7.82
C ALA A 38 20.55 -2.41 -7.00
N VAL A 39 20.55 -2.84 -5.74
CA VAL A 39 19.50 -2.52 -4.76
C VAL A 39 20.18 -2.04 -3.48
N THR A 40 19.69 -0.93 -2.95
CA THR A 40 20.09 -0.38 -1.65
C THR A 40 18.86 -0.25 -0.77
N LEU A 41 18.88 -0.90 0.39
CA LEU A 41 17.88 -0.71 1.44
C LEU A 41 18.21 0.59 2.20
N CYS A 42 17.23 1.47 2.35
CA CYS A 42 17.36 2.74 3.05
C CYS A 42 16.48 2.70 4.31
N LEU A 43 17.05 2.95 5.49
CA LEU A 43 16.34 2.96 6.77
C LEU A 43 16.40 4.33 7.45
N SER A 44 15.33 4.65 8.19
CA SER A 44 15.32 5.72 9.20
C SER A 44 14.80 5.15 10.52
N LEU A 45 15.57 5.36 11.59
CA LEU A 45 15.26 4.85 12.92
C LEU A 45 14.33 5.82 13.67
N PRO A 46 13.55 5.33 14.66
CA PRO A 46 12.58 6.13 15.41
C PRO A 46 13.13 7.36 16.15
N GLN A 47 14.46 7.47 16.33
CA GLN A 47 15.09 8.53 17.15
C GLN A 47 15.51 9.78 16.35
N SER A 48 15.32 9.79 15.03
CA SER A 48 15.54 11.00 14.21
C SER A 48 14.32 11.91 14.42
N GLY A 49 14.48 13.03 15.13
CA GLY A 49 13.37 13.91 15.55
C GLY A 49 12.41 14.32 14.42
N GLU A 50 11.19 14.74 14.81
CA GLU A 50 10.04 15.06 13.92
C GLU A 50 10.34 16.04 12.76
N LEU A 51 11.44 16.79 12.81
CA LEU A 51 11.86 17.71 11.75
C LEU A 51 12.91 17.15 10.77
N ASP A 52 13.44 15.94 10.98
CA ASP A 52 14.53 15.37 10.19
C ASP A 52 14.11 14.29 9.18
N MET A 53 12.82 13.93 9.16
CA MET A 53 12.20 12.91 8.31
C MET A 53 12.44 13.09 6.79
N LEU A 54 12.89 14.27 6.36
CA LEU A 54 13.06 14.64 4.95
C LEU A 54 14.43 15.25 4.61
N ALA A 55 15.36 15.35 5.58
CA ALA A 55 16.70 15.91 5.37
C ALA A 55 17.84 15.15 6.10
N GLY A 56 17.51 14.29 7.08
CA GLY A 56 18.47 13.43 7.78
C GLY A 56 18.89 12.24 6.94
N GLY A 57 20.19 11.92 6.92
CA GLY A 57 20.74 10.83 6.14
C GLY A 57 20.11 9.48 6.52
N MET A 58 19.44 8.85 5.56
CA MET A 58 19.02 7.45 5.72
C MET A 58 20.24 6.56 5.88
N ILE A 59 20.13 5.54 6.70
CA ILE A 59 21.14 4.48 6.78
C ILE A 59 20.96 3.61 5.54
N GLU A 60 22.00 3.52 4.72
CA GLU A 60 21.95 2.81 3.44
C GLU A 60 22.74 1.50 3.51
N PHE A 61 22.10 0.41 3.11
CA PHE A 61 22.71 -0.92 2.99
C PHE A 61 22.66 -1.35 1.54
N SER A 62 23.81 -1.32 0.86
CA SER A 62 23.94 -1.86 -0.50
C SER A 62 23.93 -3.38 -0.45
N LEU A 63 23.06 -4.02 -1.22
CA LEU A 63 22.95 -5.48 -1.30
C LEU A 63 23.97 -6.04 -2.29
N ASP A 64 24.77 -7.02 -1.88
CA ASP A 64 25.72 -7.71 -2.78
C ASP A 64 24.96 -8.68 -3.70
N PRO A 65 24.98 -8.51 -5.03
CA PRO A 65 24.26 -9.40 -5.95
C PRO A 65 24.67 -10.89 -5.87
N ASN A 66 25.83 -11.22 -5.30
CA ASN A 66 26.30 -12.59 -5.15
C ASN A 66 25.87 -13.25 -3.82
N LEU A 67 25.47 -12.45 -2.83
CA LEU A 67 25.12 -12.93 -1.48
C LEU A 67 23.66 -12.62 -1.12
N ASN A 68 23.19 -11.43 -1.49
CA ASN A 68 21.89 -10.84 -1.16
C ASN A 68 20.89 -10.94 -2.31
N LYS A 69 21.03 -11.93 -3.19
CA LYS A 69 20.10 -12.16 -4.31
C LYS A 69 19.95 -13.65 -4.60
N THR A 70 18.71 -14.13 -4.64
CA THR A 70 18.34 -15.49 -5.06
C THR A 70 17.35 -15.40 -6.21
N GLY A 71 17.76 -15.83 -7.42
CA GLY A 71 16.97 -15.60 -8.63
C GLY A 71 16.80 -14.10 -8.89
N ASP A 72 15.55 -13.64 -8.99
CA ASP A 72 15.18 -12.23 -9.21
C ASP A 72 14.79 -11.50 -7.90
N ILE A 73 15.00 -12.13 -6.74
CA ILE A 73 14.64 -11.57 -5.44
C ILE A 73 15.90 -11.16 -4.69
N TRP A 74 15.95 -9.89 -4.31
CA TRP A 74 16.98 -9.28 -3.48
C TRP A 74 16.57 -9.39 -2.02
N HIS A 75 17.50 -9.71 -1.14
CA HIS A 75 17.20 -9.91 0.27
C HIS A 75 18.36 -9.59 1.20
N ILE A 76 18.05 -9.15 2.41
CA ILE A 76 19.02 -8.81 3.46
C ILE A 76 18.36 -9.00 4.81
N CYS A 77 19.11 -9.48 5.80
CA CYS A 77 18.63 -9.54 7.19
C CYS A 77 19.52 -8.67 8.06
N ILE A 78 18.90 -7.84 8.89
CA ILE A 78 19.59 -6.91 9.78
C ILE A 78 19.23 -7.26 11.22
N GLU A 79 20.25 -7.56 12.01
CA GLU A 79 20.13 -7.91 13.43
C GLU A 79 19.91 -6.65 14.27
N ASP A 80 19.16 -6.81 15.38
CA ASP A 80 18.89 -5.76 16.37
C ASP A 80 18.25 -4.47 15.85
N LEU A 81 17.50 -4.54 14.74
CA LEU A 81 16.60 -3.43 14.37
C LEU A 81 15.43 -3.33 15.35
N PRO A 82 14.94 -2.11 15.65
CA PRO A 82 13.69 -1.94 16.38
C PRO A 82 12.56 -2.73 15.68
N ARG A 83 11.72 -3.39 16.49
CA ARG A 83 10.61 -4.24 16.05
C ARG A 83 9.41 -3.45 15.52
N SER A 84 9.39 -2.14 15.75
CA SER A 84 8.35 -1.23 15.26
C SER A 84 8.93 0.14 14.90
N ASN A 85 8.16 0.91 14.11
CA ASN A 85 8.42 2.33 13.80
C ASN A 85 9.72 2.63 13.03
N VAL A 86 10.34 1.61 12.42
CA VAL A 86 11.45 1.82 11.47
C VAL A 86 10.86 2.12 10.10
N LEU A 87 11.23 3.27 9.55
CA LEU A 87 10.85 3.60 8.17
C LEU A 87 11.87 3.02 7.21
N TYR A 88 11.39 2.43 6.12
CA TYR A 88 12.25 1.85 5.11
C TYR A 88 11.74 2.07 3.68
N GLY A 89 12.68 1.99 2.74
CA GLY A 89 12.43 1.97 1.31
C GLY A 89 13.67 1.51 0.56
N TYR A 90 13.62 1.52 -0.77
CA TYR A 90 14.71 1.04 -1.61
C TYR A 90 15.13 2.07 -2.64
N ARG A 91 16.44 2.23 -2.86
CA ARG A 91 16.97 2.81 -4.09
C ARG A 91 17.34 1.67 -5.01
N ILE A 92 16.85 1.71 -6.24
CA ILE A 92 17.07 0.64 -7.22
C ILE A 92 17.62 1.24 -8.50
N ASP A 93 18.74 0.68 -8.97
CA ASP A 93 19.36 1.04 -10.24
C ASP A 93 19.28 -0.12 -11.23
N GLY A 94 19.32 0.23 -12.52
CA GLY A 94 19.16 -0.72 -13.60
C GLY A 94 19.27 -0.05 -14.98
N PRO A 95 18.94 -0.79 -16.06
CA PRO A 95 18.95 -0.25 -17.41
C PRO A 95 18.05 0.99 -17.56
N LYS A 96 18.51 2.03 -18.25
CA LYS A 96 17.75 3.28 -18.46
C LYS A 96 17.11 3.38 -19.84
N ASP A 97 17.04 2.27 -20.57
CA ASP A 97 16.62 2.23 -21.97
C ASP A 97 15.08 2.36 -22.05
N TRP A 98 14.61 3.58 -22.34
CA TRP A 98 13.18 3.90 -22.32
C TRP A 98 12.39 3.10 -23.36
N ASP A 99 12.96 2.96 -24.57
CA ASP A 99 12.35 2.23 -25.70
C ASP A 99 12.16 0.73 -25.40
N LYS A 100 12.87 0.20 -24.40
CA LYS A 100 12.74 -1.19 -23.93
C LYS A 100 11.85 -1.34 -22.69
N GLY A 101 11.23 -0.25 -22.24
CA GLY A 101 10.29 -0.23 -21.11
C GLY A 101 10.92 -0.05 -19.74
N HIS A 102 12.19 0.34 -19.64
CA HIS A 102 12.86 0.53 -18.35
C HIS A 102 12.75 1.99 -17.85
N ARG A 103 12.65 2.18 -16.52
CA ARG A 103 12.47 3.49 -15.85
C ARG A 103 13.26 3.62 -14.53
N PHE A 104 14.35 2.87 -14.38
CA PHE A 104 15.17 2.88 -13.16
C PHE A 104 15.79 4.25 -12.90
N ASP A 105 15.73 4.69 -11.65
CA ASP A 105 16.36 5.92 -11.17
C ASP A 105 16.67 5.81 -9.67
N SER A 106 17.94 5.55 -9.35
CA SER A 106 18.45 5.36 -8.00
C SER A 106 18.41 6.62 -7.11
N ASN A 107 18.08 7.78 -7.69
CA ASN A 107 17.83 9.00 -6.90
C ASN A 107 16.52 8.94 -6.11
N ASN A 108 15.60 8.06 -6.49
CA ASN A 108 14.32 7.87 -5.80
C ASN A 108 14.45 6.80 -4.70
N VAL A 109 13.83 7.08 -3.55
CA VAL A 109 13.57 6.07 -2.51
C VAL A 109 12.16 5.57 -2.75
N LEU A 110 12.04 4.26 -3.00
CA LEU A 110 10.84 3.58 -3.46
C LEU A 110 10.22 2.79 -2.31
N ILE A 111 8.89 2.76 -2.26
CA ILE A 111 8.11 2.02 -1.29
C ILE A 111 8.14 0.54 -1.66
N ASP A 112 8.30 -0.32 -0.66
CA ASP A 112 8.18 -1.78 -0.84
C ASP A 112 6.76 -2.13 -1.30
N PRO A 113 6.58 -2.85 -2.43
CA PRO A 113 5.27 -3.34 -2.88
C PRO A 113 4.53 -4.17 -1.84
N TYR A 114 5.26 -4.85 -0.95
CA TYR A 114 4.75 -5.71 0.12
C TYR A 114 4.73 -5.02 1.50
N ALA A 115 4.99 -3.72 1.60
CA ALA A 115 4.89 -2.98 2.86
C ALA A 115 3.50 -3.12 3.47
N LYS A 116 3.41 -3.76 4.64
CA LYS A 116 2.14 -3.97 5.36
C LYS A 116 1.60 -2.68 5.96
N LEU A 117 2.47 -1.71 6.19
CA LEU A 117 2.13 -0.37 6.66
C LEU A 117 2.94 0.65 5.87
N VAL A 118 2.33 1.78 5.55
CA VAL A 118 3.00 2.90 4.88
C VAL A 118 2.84 4.14 5.74
N GLU A 119 3.97 4.73 6.13
CA GLU A 119 4.01 5.97 6.89
C GLU A 119 4.20 7.16 5.95
N GLY A 120 3.52 8.25 6.25
CA GLY A 120 3.55 9.46 5.44
C GLY A 120 2.97 10.64 6.20
N ARG A 121 1.98 11.30 5.61
CA ARG A 121 1.24 12.36 6.32
C ARG A 121 0.30 11.74 7.34
N ARG A 122 0.20 12.37 8.51
CA ARG A 122 -0.65 11.93 9.63
C ARG A 122 -2.12 12.26 9.43
N ASN A 123 -2.42 13.44 8.85
CA ASN A 123 -3.78 13.96 8.78
C ASN A 123 -4.25 14.10 7.32
N PHE A 124 -5.48 13.66 7.03
CA PHE A 124 -6.09 13.79 5.71
C PHE A 124 -6.27 15.27 5.33
N GLY A 125 -5.75 15.67 4.17
CA GLY A 125 -5.96 17.02 3.65
C GLY A 125 -5.17 18.11 4.38
N ASP A 126 -4.18 17.75 5.20
CA ASP A 126 -3.26 18.72 5.80
C ASP A 126 -2.23 19.22 4.77
N ALA A 127 -2.50 20.40 4.22
CA ALA A 127 -1.67 21.01 3.18
C ALA A 127 -0.27 21.41 3.66
N LYS A 128 0.01 21.50 4.98
CA LYS A 128 1.33 21.85 5.51
C LYS A 128 2.40 20.84 5.10
N HIS A 129 2.00 19.59 4.92
CA HIS A 129 2.88 18.46 4.64
C HIS A 129 2.59 17.82 3.27
N LYS A 130 1.97 18.55 2.34
CA LYS A 130 1.49 17.98 1.05
C LYS A 130 2.55 17.31 0.18
N LEU A 131 3.83 17.63 0.35
CA LEU A 131 4.96 17.04 -0.39
C LEU A 131 5.72 15.96 0.41
N SER A 132 5.16 15.49 1.54
CA SER A 132 5.77 14.40 2.29
C SER A 132 5.95 13.15 1.42
N LYS A 133 7.07 12.48 1.64
CA LYS A 133 7.33 11.16 1.07
C LYS A 133 6.57 10.11 1.87
N PHE A 134 6.28 9.01 1.21
CA PHE A 134 5.72 7.81 1.81
C PHE A 134 6.81 6.75 1.86
N LEU A 135 6.89 6.02 2.97
CA LEU A 135 7.87 4.95 3.19
C LEU A 135 7.16 3.75 3.83
N GLY A 136 7.70 2.55 3.59
CA GLY A 136 7.25 1.37 4.30
C GLY A 136 7.58 1.50 5.80
N THR A 137 6.74 0.92 6.64
CA THR A 137 7.02 0.68 8.05
C THR A 137 6.47 -0.68 8.45
N TYR A 138 6.74 -1.10 9.68
CA TYR A 138 6.26 -2.34 10.24
C TYR A 138 6.03 -2.19 11.75
N ASP A 139 5.22 -3.10 12.29
CA ASP A 139 4.97 -3.23 13.71
C ASP A 139 4.83 -4.71 14.07
N PHE A 140 5.90 -5.29 14.63
CA PHE A 140 5.92 -6.65 15.15
C PHE A 140 5.70 -6.71 16.67
N ASP A 141 5.51 -5.56 17.33
CA ASP A 141 5.22 -5.50 18.76
C ASP A 141 3.73 -5.72 19.04
N SER A 142 2.85 -5.29 18.12
CA SER A 142 1.38 -5.42 18.27
C SER A 142 0.77 -6.62 17.54
N LEU A 143 1.57 -7.58 17.10
CA LEU A 143 1.11 -8.78 16.38
C LEU A 143 1.20 -10.04 17.25
N PRO A 144 0.22 -10.97 17.19
CA PRO A 144 -1.05 -10.85 16.45
C PRO A 144 -2.04 -9.92 17.16
N PHE A 145 -2.99 -9.35 16.40
CA PHE A 145 -4.09 -8.57 16.96
C PHE A 145 -5.08 -9.46 17.73
N ASP A 146 -5.56 -8.98 18.88
CA ASP A 146 -6.53 -9.71 19.70
C ASP A 146 -7.98 -9.53 19.19
N TRP A 147 -8.41 -10.45 18.33
CA TRP A 147 -9.80 -10.52 17.88
C TRP A 147 -10.78 -10.92 18.99
N GLY A 148 -10.32 -11.49 20.11
CA GLY A 148 -11.14 -11.97 21.22
C GLY A 148 -11.64 -13.41 21.05
N GLU A 149 -11.86 -14.11 22.17
CA GLU A 149 -12.19 -15.54 22.19
C GLU A 149 -13.54 -15.89 21.51
N ASP A 150 -14.52 -15.00 21.60
CA ASP A 150 -15.87 -15.20 21.05
C ASP A 150 -16.06 -14.62 19.63
N TYR A 151 -14.98 -14.17 19.00
CA TYR A 151 -15.03 -13.56 17.68
C TYR A 151 -15.50 -14.54 16.61
N LYS A 152 -16.41 -14.09 15.75
CA LYS A 152 -16.96 -14.87 14.62
C LYS A 152 -17.16 -13.96 13.42
N LEU A 153 -16.86 -14.51 12.24
CA LEU A 153 -17.24 -13.91 10.96
C LEU A 153 -18.76 -14.00 10.77
N PRO A 154 -19.44 -12.96 10.25
CA PRO A 154 -20.87 -12.98 9.97
C PRO A 154 -21.30 -14.13 9.03
N ASN A 155 -20.53 -14.39 7.96
CA ASN A 155 -20.77 -15.44 6.96
C ASN A 155 -22.22 -15.46 6.43
N ILE A 156 -22.71 -14.30 6.01
CA ILE A 156 -24.05 -14.10 5.49
C ILE A 156 -24.11 -14.67 4.06
N PRO A 157 -25.13 -15.47 3.71
CA PRO A 157 -25.27 -15.93 2.33
C PRO A 157 -25.42 -14.74 1.37
N GLU A 158 -24.69 -14.76 0.25
CA GLU A 158 -24.66 -13.65 -0.73
C GLU A 158 -26.06 -13.16 -1.16
N ARG A 159 -27.02 -14.08 -1.33
CA ARG A 159 -28.42 -13.76 -1.70
C ARG A 159 -29.18 -12.94 -0.66
N ASP A 160 -28.70 -12.94 0.58
CA ASP A 160 -29.32 -12.29 1.74
C ASP A 160 -28.59 -10.96 2.07
N LEU A 161 -27.56 -10.57 1.30
CA LEU A 161 -26.83 -9.32 1.47
C LEU A 161 -27.62 -8.11 1.00
N VAL A 162 -27.54 -7.04 1.79
CA VAL A 162 -27.97 -5.68 1.48
C VAL A 162 -26.76 -4.77 1.72
N VAL A 163 -26.06 -4.48 0.62
CA VAL A 163 -24.78 -3.78 0.62
C VAL A 163 -24.98 -2.27 0.65
N TYR A 164 -24.24 -1.58 1.52
CA TYR A 164 -24.19 -0.12 1.61
C TYR A 164 -22.81 0.41 1.19
N GLU A 165 -22.73 1.02 0.00
CA GLU A 165 -21.52 1.66 -0.50
C GLU A 165 -21.23 2.96 0.27
N MET A 166 -20.02 3.11 0.79
CA MET A 166 -19.65 4.28 1.60
C MET A 166 -18.17 4.63 1.57
N ASN A 167 -17.87 5.90 1.77
CA ASN A 167 -16.50 6.38 1.99
C ASN A 167 -16.27 6.59 3.49
N VAL A 168 -15.24 5.95 4.05
CA VAL A 168 -14.89 6.02 5.48
C VAL A 168 -14.83 7.48 5.96
N ARG A 169 -14.16 8.34 5.22
CA ARG A 169 -14.04 9.75 5.58
C ARG A 169 -15.37 10.49 5.46
N ALA A 170 -16.00 10.44 4.28
CA ALA A 170 -17.19 11.25 4.02
C ALA A 170 -18.38 10.86 4.92
N PHE A 171 -18.43 9.62 5.41
CA PHE A 171 -19.52 9.13 6.25
C PHE A 171 -19.70 9.92 7.55
N THR A 172 -18.60 10.39 8.16
CA THR A 172 -18.65 11.11 9.44
C THR A 172 -17.85 12.41 9.48
N ALA A 173 -17.28 12.86 8.35
CA ALA A 173 -16.47 14.08 8.30
C ALA A 173 -17.25 15.37 8.64
N ASP A 174 -18.55 15.44 8.32
CA ASP A 174 -19.35 16.63 8.56
C ASP A 174 -19.65 16.85 10.05
N GLU A 175 -19.81 18.11 10.46
CA GLU A 175 -20.10 18.45 11.86
C GLU A 175 -21.43 17.88 12.34
N SER A 176 -22.40 17.70 11.44
CA SER A 176 -23.70 17.07 11.74
C SER A 176 -23.61 15.59 12.10
N SER A 177 -22.43 14.95 11.93
CA SER A 177 -22.18 13.62 12.50
C SER A 177 -22.24 13.63 14.04
N CYS A 178 -22.10 14.79 14.68
CA CYS A 178 -22.09 14.96 16.14
C CYS A 178 -20.99 14.15 16.86
N LEU A 179 -19.93 13.76 16.15
CA LEU A 179 -18.74 13.13 16.75
C LEU A 179 -17.70 14.16 17.14
N ASP A 180 -16.74 13.80 17.98
CA ASP A 180 -15.59 14.65 18.29
C ASP A 180 -14.68 14.83 17.09
N GLN A 181 -14.03 16.00 17.00
CA GLN A 181 -13.24 16.40 15.83
C GLN A 181 -12.15 15.38 15.46
N ASP A 182 -11.51 14.75 16.45
CA ASP A 182 -10.36 13.87 16.26
C ASP A 182 -10.73 12.47 15.71
N ILE A 183 -12.02 12.11 15.73
CA ILE A 183 -12.54 10.83 15.20
C ILE A 183 -13.48 11.02 13.99
N ARG A 184 -13.73 12.26 13.55
CA ARG A 184 -14.58 12.51 12.36
C ARG A 184 -13.88 12.07 11.08
N GLY A 185 -14.57 11.26 10.28
CA GLY A 185 -14.07 10.75 9.02
C GLY A 185 -12.91 9.77 9.18
N THR A 186 -12.94 8.97 10.24
CA THR A 186 -11.94 7.95 10.58
C THR A 186 -12.60 6.58 10.78
N TYR A 187 -11.79 5.52 10.90
CA TYR A 187 -12.29 4.18 11.19
C TYR A 187 -13.05 4.14 12.54
N ALA A 188 -12.53 4.78 13.58
CA ALA A 188 -13.18 4.93 14.89
C ALA A 188 -14.50 5.71 14.79
N GLY A 189 -14.54 6.77 13.98
CA GLY A 189 -15.80 7.49 13.75
C GLY A 189 -16.87 6.64 13.08
N LEU A 190 -16.48 5.69 12.22
CA LEU A 190 -17.41 4.74 11.62
C LEU A 190 -18.02 3.81 12.67
N ILE A 191 -17.22 3.32 13.63
CA ILE A 191 -17.68 2.48 14.74
C ILE A 191 -18.83 3.16 15.50
N GLU A 192 -18.68 4.44 15.83
CA GLU A 192 -19.71 5.24 16.52
C GLU A 192 -21.03 5.37 15.76
N LYS A 193 -21.04 5.06 14.45
CA LYS A 193 -22.21 5.11 13.58
C LYS A 193 -22.75 3.75 13.16
N ILE A 194 -22.23 2.65 13.71
CA ILE A 194 -22.82 1.31 13.54
C ILE A 194 -24.33 1.27 13.91
N PRO A 195 -24.81 1.92 14.99
CA PRO A 195 -26.24 1.94 15.29
C PRO A 195 -27.12 2.49 14.16
N HIS A 196 -26.63 3.47 13.41
CA HIS A 196 -27.34 4.02 12.24
C HIS A 196 -27.46 2.99 11.11
N LEU A 197 -26.39 2.24 10.85
CA LEU A 197 -26.39 1.17 9.85
C LEU A 197 -27.38 0.04 10.22
N LEU A 198 -27.43 -0.32 11.50
CA LEU A 198 -28.39 -1.30 12.02
C LEU A 198 -29.84 -0.81 11.90
N GLU A 199 -30.10 0.46 12.25
CA GLU A 199 -31.43 1.06 12.10
C GLU A 199 -31.89 1.10 10.64
N LEU A 200 -30.96 1.39 9.72
CA LEU A 200 -31.20 1.35 8.27
C LEU A 200 -31.48 -0.09 7.77
N GLY A 201 -30.98 -1.10 8.47
CA GLY A 201 -31.21 -2.52 8.17
C GLY A 201 -30.24 -3.11 7.14
N ILE A 202 -29.06 -2.50 6.95
CA ILE A 202 -28.01 -3.07 6.10
C ILE A 202 -27.24 -4.15 6.86
N ASN A 203 -26.62 -5.09 6.13
CA ASN A 203 -25.83 -6.17 6.71
C ASN A 203 -24.47 -6.37 6.03
N ALA A 204 -24.12 -5.49 5.09
CA ALA A 204 -22.77 -5.38 4.56
C ALA A 204 -22.46 -3.92 4.21
N VAL A 205 -21.21 -3.52 4.39
CA VAL A 205 -20.69 -2.24 3.88
C VAL A 205 -19.68 -2.52 2.77
N GLU A 206 -19.79 -1.77 1.67
CA GLU A 206 -18.76 -1.71 0.63
C GLU A 206 -17.98 -0.41 0.82
N LEU A 207 -16.76 -0.52 1.33
CA LEU A 207 -15.91 0.64 1.55
C LEU A 207 -15.23 1.03 0.24
N LEU A 208 -15.41 2.29 -0.17
CA LEU A 208 -14.55 2.93 -1.17
C LEU A 208 -13.07 2.75 -0.79
N PRO A 209 -12.12 2.88 -1.75
CA PRO A 209 -10.73 2.47 -1.57
C PRO A 209 -10.11 2.86 -0.23
N VAL A 210 -9.71 1.84 0.53
CA VAL A 210 -9.02 1.98 1.83
C VAL A 210 -7.54 1.61 1.77
N PHE A 211 -7.04 1.20 0.60
CA PHE A 211 -5.61 1.02 0.39
C PHE A 211 -4.92 2.39 0.38
N GLU A 212 -3.69 2.48 0.86
CA GLU A 212 -2.96 3.74 0.95
C GLU A 212 -2.90 4.49 -0.41
N PHE A 213 -3.32 5.77 -0.43
CA PHE A 213 -3.32 6.64 -1.62
C PHE A 213 -2.97 8.10 -1.27
N ASP A 214 -2.46 8.89 -2.21
CA ASP A 214 -2.11 10.30 -1.98
C ASP A 214 -3.26 11.24 -2.33
N GLU A 215 -3.96 11.78 -1.33
CA GLU A 215 -5.07 12.73 -1.55
C GLU A 215 -4.63 14.03 -2.24
N PHE A 216 -3.33 14.36 -2.22
CA PHE A 216 -2.75 15.55 -2.85
C PHE A 216 -2.14 15.27 -4.23
N GLU A 217 -2.33 14.09 -4.82
CA GLU A 217 -1.71 13.72 -6.10
C GLU A 217 -1.95 14.74 -7.23
N PHE A 218 -3.15 15.34 -7.29
CA PHE A 218 -3.50 16.35 -8.29
C PHE A 218 -2.74 17.66 -8.10
N GLN A 219 -2.22 17.95 -6.92
CA GLN A 219 -1.54 19.20 -6.60
C GLN A 219 -0.02 19.12 -6.79
N ARG A 220 0.51 17.98 -7.24
CA ARG A 220 1.95 17.77 -7.43
C ARG A 220 2.53 18.55 -8.60
N ARG A 221 1.67 19.02 -9.52
CA ARG A 221 2.04 19.90 -10.63
C ARG A 221 0.86 20.77 -11.08
N PRO A 222 1.12 21.88 -11.78
CA PRO A 222 0.06 22.66 -12.39
C PRO A 222 -0.77 21.84 -13.38
N ASN A 223 -2.09 21.83 -13.20
CA ASN A 223 -3.06 21.20 -14.10
C ASN A 223 -4.48 21.72 -13.80
N PRO A 224 -5.50 21.47 -14.65
CA PRO A 224 -6.85 22.01 -14.43
C PRO A 224 -7.53 21.61 -13.10
N ARG A 225 -6.99 20.63 -12.36
CA ARG A 225 -7.52 20.08 -11.11
C ARG A 225 -6.55 20.25 -9.93
N ASP A 226 -5.49 21.03 -10.07
CA ASP A 226 -4.46 21.24 -9.04
C ASP A 226 -4.92 21.98 -7.77
N HIS A 227 -6.17 22.45 -7.75
CA HIS A 227 -6.86 22.99 -6.58
C HIS A 227 -7.71 21.93 -5.85
N MET A 228 -7.91 20.75 -6.44
CA MET A 228 -8.70 19.66 -5.89
C MET A 228 -7.82 18.69 -5.10
N ILE A 229 -8.46 17.83 -4.32
CA ILE A 229 -7.85 16.67 -3.67
C ILE A 229 -8.60 15.40 -4.09
N ASN A 230 -7.90 14.27 -4.13
CA ASN A 230 -8.52 12.97 -4.32
C ASN A 230 -9.20 12.54 -3.02
N THR A 231 -10.53 12.56 -2.99
CA THR A 231 -11.32 12.13 -1.83
C THR A 231 -11.78 10.68 -1.90
N TRP A 232 -11.84 10.10 -3.09
CA TRP A 232 -12.34 8.74 -3.29
C TRP A 232 -11.27 7.68 -3.12
N GLY A 233 -10.03 7.95 -3.54
CA GLY A 233 -8.91 7.04 -3.31
C GLY A 233 -8.64 6.01 -4.42
N TYR A 234 -9.30 6.11 -5.59
CA TYR A 234 -9.02 5.26 -6.76
C TYR A 234 -7.70 5.65 -7.45
N SER A 235 -6.59 5.60 -6.72
CA SER A 235 -5.22 5.90 -7.16
C SER A 235 -4.22 5.35 -6.13
N THR A 236 -4.12 4.02 -6.07
CA THR A 236 -3.43 3.32 -4.98
C THR A 236 -1.90 3.42 -5.07
N ILE A 237 -1.26 3.64 -3.93
CA ILE A 237 0.20 3.61 -3.75
C ILE A 237 0.69 2.22 -3.37
N ASN A 238 0.01 1.56 -2.43
CA ASN A 238 0.39 0.26 -1.89
C ASN A 238 -0.84 -0.61 -1.64
N PHE A 239 -0.77 -1.89 -2.02
CA PHE A 239 -1.93 -2.81 -1.97
C PHE A 239 -2.13 -3.54 -0.65
N PHE A 240 -1.23 -3.38 0.33
CA PHE A 240 -1.31 -4.06 1.63
C PHE A 240 -1.59 -3.10 2.78
N ALA A 241 -1.10 -1.87 2.68
CA ALA A 241 -1.26 -0.89 3.74
C ALA A 241 -2.66 -0.26 3.74
N PRO A 242 -3.36 -0.24 4.90
CA PRO A 242 -4.56 0.58 5.06
C PRO A 242 -4.20 2.06 4.99
N MET A 243 -5.17 2.88 4.57
CA MET A 243 -5.05 4.33 4.47
C MET A 243 -4.79 4.92 5.85
N SER A 244 -3.54 5.29 6.10
CA SER A 244 -3.05 5.76 7.40
C SER A 244 -3.77 7.02 7.88
N ARG A 245 -4.20 7.88 6.94
CA ARG A 245 -4.92 9.14 7.20
C ARG A 245 -6.41 8.97 7.50
N TYR A 246 -6.92 7.75 7.46
CA TYR A 246 -8.24 7.42 8.00
C TYR A 246 -8.17 6.93 9.45
N GLY A 247 -6.99 6.87 10.07
CA GLY A 247 -6.84 6.71 11.51
C GLY A 247 -7.15 8.00 12.28
N SER A 248 -7.67 7.86 13.48
CA SER A 248 -7.98 8.98 14.38
C SER A 248 -6.74 9.65 14.98
N GLY A 249 -6.89 10.91 15.36
CA GLY A 249 -5.88 11.70 16.09
C GLY A 249 -4.52 11.86 15.39
N GLY A 250 -4.39 11.47 14.11
CA GLY A 250 -3.10 11.47 13.41
C GLY A 250 -2.11 10.43 13.96
N GLY A 251 -2.59 9.32 14.51
CA GLY A 251 -1.77 8.29 15.17
C GLY A 251 -0.80 7.52 14.25
N GLY A 252 -0.89 7.69 12.93
CA GLY A 252 0.01 7.06 11.97
C GLY A 252 -0.43 5.72 11.42
N ALA A 253 0.47 5.10 10.66
CA ALA A 253 0.18 3.84 9.97
C ALA A 253 -0.16 2.69 10.94
N VAL A 254 0.58 2.59 12.05
CA VAL A 254 0.37 1.55 13.08
C VAL A 254 -1.00 1.70 13.73
N SER A 255 -1.30 2.90 14.25
CA SER A 255 -2.59 3.19 14.89
C SER A 255 -3.76 3.02 13.92
N ALA A 256 -3.66 3.51 12.69
CA ALA A 256 -4.70 3.35 11.68
C ALA A 256 -4.97 1.87 11.33
N SER A 257 -3.93 1.04 11.29
CA SER A 257 -4.09 -0.40 11.07
C SER A 257 -4.78 -1.10 12.24
N GLN A 258 -4.47 -0.73 13.48
CA GLN A 258 -5.18 -1.25 14.67
C GLN A 258 -6.65 -0.81 14.66
N GLU A 259 -6.91 0.48 14.42
CA GLU A 259 -8.24 1.07 14.34
C GLU A 259 -9.08 0.44 13.22
N PHE A 260 -8.47 0.09 12.09
CA PHE A 260 -9.14 -0.65 11.02
C PHE A 260 -9.61 -2.04 11.49
N LYS A 261 -8.75 -2.79 12.19
CA LYS A 261 -9.13 -4.11 12.74
C LYS A 261 -10.21 -3.98 13.80
N GLU A 262 -10.15 -2.95 14.64
CA GLU A 262 -11.20 -2.63 15.61
C GLU A 262 -12.54 -2.32 14.92
N MET A 263 -12.51 -1.58 13.82
CA MET A 263 -13.69 -1.29 13.01
C MET A 263 -14.30 -2.56 12.42
N VAL A 264 -13.50 -3.42 11.79
CA VAL A 264 -13.97 -4.72 11.27
C VAL A 264 -14.54 -5.56 12.41
N LYS A 265 -13.85 -5.65 13.55
CA LYS A 265 -14.31 -6.38 14.73
C LYS A 265 -15.67 -5.88 15.23
N ALA A 266 -15.85 -4.56 15.27
CA ALA A 266 -17.10 -3.94 15.71
C ALA A 266 -18.25 -4.19 14.71
N LEU A 267 -18.00 -4.06 13.41
CA LEU A 267 -18.98 -4.36 12.36
C LEU A 267 -19.40 -5.82 12.41
N HIS A 268 -18.46 -6.75 12.55
CA HIS A 268 -18.75 -8.18 12.66
C HIS A 268 -19.54 -8.50 13.93
N GLY A 269 -19.20 -7.86 15.06
CA GLY A 269 -19.97 -7.97 16.30
C GLY A 269 -21.41 -7.48 16.17
N ALA A 270 -21.68 -6.58 15.21
CA ALA A 270 -23.01 -6.11 14.85
C ALA A 270 -23.68 -6.95 13.72
N GLY A 271 -23.01 -7.97 13.19
CA GLY A 271 -23.51 -8.80 12.10
C GLY A 271 -23.46 -8.12 10.74
N ILE A 272 -22.50 -7.22 10.52
CA ILE A 272 -22.28 -6.50 9.26
C ILE A 272 -20.96 -6.97 8.63
N GLU A 273 -21.02 -7.44 7.39
CA GLU A 273 -19.83 -7.80 6.60
C GLU A 273 -19.11 -6.57 6.02
N VAL A 274 -17.82 -6.71 5.78
CA VAL A 274 -16.95 -5.67 5.21
C VAL A 274 -16.41 -6.11 3.85
N ILE A 275 -16.83 -5.40 2.82
CA ILE A 275 -16.37 -5.57 1.43
C ILE A 275 -15.46 -4.39 1.09
N LEU A 276 -14.31 -4.66 0.49
CA LEU A 276 -13.39 -3.60 0.04
C LEU A 276 -13.48 -3.37 -1.46
N ASP A 277 -13.62 -2.10 -1.86
CA ASP A 277 -13.39 -1.69 -3.24
C ASP A 277 -11.88 -1.64 -3.52
N VAL A 278 -11.42 -2.49 -4.44
CA VAL A 278 -9.99 -2.70 -4.72
C VAL A 278 -9.61 -2.31 -6.13
N VAL A 279 -8.50 -1.58 -6.25
CA VAL A 279 -8.03 -0.94 -7.49
C VAL A 279 -6.70 -1.56 -7.93
N TYR A 280 -6.74 -2.78 -8.46
CA TYR A 280 -5.54 -3.45 -9.00
C TYR A 280 -5.25 -3.13 -10.47
N ASN A 281 -6.15 -2.40 -11.13
CA ASN A 281 -6.09 -2.18 -12.58
C ASN A 281 -5.09 -1.07 -12.99
N HIS A 282 -4.76 -0.16 -12.08
CA HIS A 282 -3.76 0.91 -12.26
C HIS A 282 -3.19 1.33 -10.90
N THR A 283 -2.21 2.24 -10.90
CA THR A 283 -1.59 2.79 -9.68
C THR A 283 -1.52 4.32 -9.72
N ASN A 284 -1.13 4.92 -8.59
CA ASN A 284 -0.89 6.35 -8.46
C ASN A 284 0.29 6.87 -9.32
N GLU A 285 1.08 6.00 -9.95
CA GLU A 285 2.32 6.41 -10.59
C GLU A 285 2.14 7.17 -11.91
N ALA A 286 0.89 7.38 -12.34
CA ALA A 286 0.51 8.18 -13.50
C ALA A 286 1.17 7.71 -14.81
N ASP A 287 1.31 8.59 -15.80
CA ASP A 287 1.88 8.31 -17.12
C ASP A 287 3.39 8.64 -17.21
N ASP A 288 3.97 8.43 -18.39
CA ASP A 288 5.39 8.73 -18.69
C ASP A 288 5.69 10.22 -18.90
N LYS A 289 4.72 11.03 -19.32
CA LYS A 289 4.90 12.48 -19.53
C LYS A 289 5.13 13.19 -18.19
N HIS A 290 4.59 12.59 -17.15
CA HIS A 290 4.21 13.28 -15.94
C HIS A 290 4.29 12.34 -14.72
N PRO A 291 5.45 11.67 -14.54
CA PRO A 291 5.56 10.51 -13.67
C PRO A 291 5.43 10.85 -12.19
N TYR A 292 4.74 9.98 -11.45
CA TYR A 292 4.77 9.95 -9.98
C TYR A 292 5.43 8.65 -9.50
N THR A 293 6.75 8.52 -9.67
CA THR A 293 7.47 7.32 -9.23
C THR A 293 7.49 7.23 -7.70
N THR A 294 6.75 6.27 -7.14
CA THR A 294 6.64 5.95 -5.71
C THR A 294 7.11 4.54 -5.38
N SER A 295 6.93 3.57 -6.29
CA SER A 295 7.20 2.16 -6.05
C SER A 295 7.48 1.43 -7.37
N PHE A 296 6.47 0.74 -7.92
CA PHE A 296 6.57 -0.26 -8.99
C PHE A 296 7.40 0.16 -10.21
N ARG A 297 7.24 1.40 -10.68
CA ARG A 297 7.94 1.94 -11.86
C ARG A 297 9.44 1.94 -11.65
N GLY A 298 9.89 2.38 -10.47
CA GLY A 298 11.31 2.42 -10.13
C GLY A 298 11.89 1.06 -9.80
N ILE A 299 11.05 0.10 -9.38
CA ILE A 299 11.46 -1.26 -9.01
C ILE A 299 11.63 -2.15 -10.23
N ASP A 300 10.63 -2.23 -11.10
CA ASP A 300 10.72 -2.93 -12.37
C ASP A 300 9.52 -2.58 -13.29
N ASN A 301 9.55 -1.39 -13.90
CA ASN A 301 8.45 -0.88 -14.74
C ASN A 301 7.91 -1.89 -15.77
N LYS A 302 8.82 -2.65 -16.39
CA LYS A 302 8.48 -3.59 -17.47
C LYS A 302 7.73 -4.83 -16.95
N VAL A 303 7.97 -5.21 -15.70
CA VAL A 303 7.25 -6.30 -15.05
C VAL A 303 5.89 -5.82 -14.57
N TYR A 304 5.85 -4.69 -13.86
CA TYR A 304 4.66 -4.23 -13.16
C TYR A 304 3.62 -3.53 -14.04
N TYR A 305 4.02 -2.92 -15.15
CA TYR A 305 3.09 -2.23 -16.06
C TYR A 305 3.02 -2.87 -17.44
N MET A 306 1.86 -2.74 -18.07
CA MET A 306 1.71 -3.08 -19.48
C MET A 306 2.42 -2.04 -20.34
N VAL A 307 3.37 -2.49 -21.15
CA VAL A 307 4.24 -1.64 -21.97
C VAL A 307 4.13 -2.05 -23.44
N ASP A 308 3.89 -1.09 -24.32
CA ASP A 308 3.94 -1.30 -25.77
C ASP A 308 5.38 -1.23 -26.28
N LEU A 309 6.03 -2.39 -26.36
CA LEU A 309 7.39 -2.51 -26.87
C LEU A 309 7.50 -2.24 -28.38
N ASN A 310 6.40 -2.27 -29.13
CA ASN A 310 6.40 -1.92 -30.55
C ASN A 310 6.29 -0.40 -30.78
N ASN A 311 5.90 0.34 -29.76
CA ASN A 311 5.75 1.80 -29.78
C ASN A 311 6.60 2.47 -28.69
N LYS A 312 7.93 2.32 -28.80
CA LYS A 312 8.92 3.01 -27.95
C LYS A 312 8.75 2.78 -26.44
N GLY A 313 8.22 1.63 -26.05
CA GLY A 313 8.07 1.28 -24.65
C GLY A 313 7.12 2.19 -23.88
N GLN A 314 6.07 2.71 -24.53
CA GLN A 314 5.04 3.53 -23.89
C GLN A 314 4.14 2.69 -22.97
N LEU A 315 3.68 3.28 -21.87
CA LEU A 315 2.68 2.66 -21.00
C LEU A 315 1.32 2.53 -21.73
N LEU A 316 0.72 1.36 -21.66
CA LEU A 316 -0.65 1.14 -22.10
C LEU A 316 -1.62 1.69 -21.05
N ASN A 317 -2.75 2.26 -21.49
CA ASN A 317 -3.68 2.99 -20.62
C ASN A 317 -5.14 2.56 -20.83
N PHE A 318 -5.44 1.30 -20.52
CA PHE A 318 -6.81 0.78 -20.54
C PHE A 318 -7.65 1.25 -19.35
N SER A 319 -7.02 1.66 -18.24
CA SER A 319 -7.70 2.24 -17.07
C SER A 319 -8.22 3.65 -17.33
N GLY A 320 -7.58 4.40 -18.23
CA GLY A 320 -7.81 5.84 -18.40
C GLY A 320 -7.05 6.71 -17.39
N CYS A 321 -6.28 6.12 -16.47
CA CYS A 321 -5.57 6.81 -15.39
C CYS A 321 -4.07 7.05 -15.66
N GLY A 322 -3.59 6.73 -16.85
CA GLY A 322 -2.23 7.01 -17.33
C GLY A 322 -1.33 5.77 -17.42
N ASN A 323 -1.64 4.72 -16.67
CA ASN A 323 -0.96 3.43 -16.74
C ASN A 323 -1.98 2.28 -16.63
N THR A 324 -1.54 1.06 -16.94
CA THR A 324 -2.29 -0.17 -16.71
C THR A 324 -1.37 -1.17 -16.05
N PHE A 325 -1.79 -1.68 -14.89
CA PHE A 325 -1.01 -2.65 -14.13
C PHE A 325 -1.03 -4.01 -14.84
N ASN A 326 0.09 -4.72 -14.82
CA ASN A 326 0.28 -5.94 -15.61
C ASN A 326 -0.25 -7.19 -14.90
N CYS A 327 -1.56 -7.19 -14.60
CA CYS A 327 -2.18 -8.12 -13.66
C CYS A 327 -1.96 -9.62 -13.94
N ASN A 328 -1.73 -10.00 -15.21
CA ASN A 328 -1.53 -11.40 -15.61
C ASN A 328 -0.06 -11.79 -15.82
N HIS A 329 0.90 -10.90 -15.51
CA HIS A 329 2.30 -11.31 -15.38
C HIS A 329 2.46 -12.14 -14.08
N PRO A 330 3.19 -13.27 -14.08
CA PRO A 330 3.22 -14.19 -12.93
C PRO A 330 3.55 -13.53 -11.58
N VAL A 331 4.56 -12.66 -11.56
CA VAL A 331 4.98 -11.94 -10.34
C VAL A 331 3.90 -10.96 -9.85
N VAL A 332 3.23 -10.29 -10.78
CA VAL A 332 2.19 -9.29 -10.47
C VAL A 332 0.90 -9.98 -10.02
N MET A 333 0.58 -11.11 -10.65
CA MET A 333 -0.52 -11.98 -10.25
C MET A 333 -0.34 -12.46 -8.81
N GLU A 334 0.85 -12.98 -8.45
CA GLU A 334 1.12 -13.41 -7.06
C GLU A 334 1.04 -12.23 -6.08
N LEU A 335 1.56 -11.05 -6.43
CA LEU A 335 1.39 -9.83 -5.61
C LEU A 335 -0.08 -9.52 -5.31
N ILE A 336 -0.95 -9.57 -6.33
CA ILE A 336 -2.39 -9.31 -6.17
C ILE A 336 -3.03 -10.40 -5.28
N LEU A 337 -2.72 -11.67 -5.53
CA LEU A 337 -3.24 -12.78 -4.73
C LEU A 337 -2.79 -12.72 -3.28
N ASP A 338 -1.53 -12.36 -3.03
CA ASP A 338 -0.99 -12.18 -1.68
C ASP A 338 -1.62 -10.99 -0.97
N SER A 339 -1.90 -9.90 -1.69
CA SER A 339 -2.64 -8.75 -1.16
C SER A 339 -4.05 -9.15 -0.74
N LEU A 340 -4.81 -9.82 -1.62
CA LEU A 340 -6.15 -10.32 -1.30
C LEU A 340 -6.13 -11.26 -0.07
N ARG A 341 -5.21 -12.23 -0.04
CA ARG A 341 -5.04 -13.14 1.11
C ARG A 341 -4.69 -12.38 2.39
N HIS A 342 -3.84 -11.35 2.29
CA HIS A 342 -3.48 -10.54 3.44
C HIS A 342 -4.70 -9.83 4.04
N TRP A 343 -5.54 -9.19 3.22
CA TRP A 343 -6.75 -8.54 3.72
C TRP A 343 -7.75 -9.51 4.35
N VAL A 344 -7.90 -10.73 3.80
CA VAL A 344 -8.75 -11.76 4.39
C VAL A 344 -8.16 -12.30 5.70
N VAL A 345 -6.86 -12.63 5.74
CA VAL A 345 -6.25 -13.32 6.90
C VAL A 345 -5.91 -12.35 8.02
N GLU A 346 -5.36 -11.17 7.71
CA GLU A 346 -4.87 -10.21 8.71
C GLU A 346 -5.98 -9.26 9.20
N TYR A 347 -6.86 -8.85 8.30
CA TYR A 347 -7.91 -7.86 8.56
C TYR A 347 -9.32 -8.45 8.57
N HIS A 348 -9.47 -9.75 8.29
CA HIS A 348 -10.76 -10.46 8.30
C HIS A 348 -11.80 -9.87 7.36
N ILE A 349 -11.38 -9.36 6.19
CA ILE A 349 -12.28 -8.87 5.16
C ILE A 349 -13.11 -10.01 4.55
N ASP A 350 -14.41 -9.78 4.36
CA ASP A 350 -15.36 -10.80 3.88
C ASP A 350 -15.44 -10.88 2.35
N GLY A 351 -15.13 -9.78 1.66
CA GLY A 351 -15.23 -9.73 0.19
C GLY A 351 -14.52 -8.55 -0.47
N PHE A 352 -14.49 -8.60 -1.80
CA PHE A 352 -13.85 -7.56 -2.63
C PHE A 352 -14.73 -7.20 -3.83
N ARG A 353 -14.84 -5.91 -4.10
CA ARG A 353 -15.40 -5.37 -5.34
C ARG A 353 -14.25 -4.83 -6.18
N PHE A 354 -14.07 -5.38 -7.38
CA PHE A 354 -12.92 -5.06 -8.24
C PHE A 354 -13.25 -3.90 -9.19
N ASP A 355 -12.60 -2.75 -8.96
CA ASP A 355 -12.70 -1.62 -9.87
C ASP A 355 -12.15 -1.95 -11.26
N LEU A 356 -12.87 -1.53 -12.30
CA LEU A 356 -12.54 -1.76 -13.72
C LEU A 356 -12.06 -3.19 -14.01
N ALA A 357 -12.73 -4.20 -13.43
CA ALA A 357 -12.33 -5.62 -13.48
C ALA A 357 -11.96 -6.15 -14.88
N SER A 358 -12.54 -5.58 -15.95
CA SER A 358 -12.18 -5.93 -17.34
C SER A 358 -10.70 -5.77 -17.70
N VAL A 359 -9.97 -4.89 -17.01
CA VAL A 359 -8.52 -4.72 -17.18
C VAL A 359 -7.76 -5.96 -16.71
N LEU A 360 -8.21 -6.60 -15.63
CA LEU A 360 -7.63 -7.84 -15.11
C LEU A 360 -7.83 -9.02 -16.06
N CYS A 361 -8.70 -8.88 -17.07
CA CYS A 361 -8.91 -9.87 -18.12
C CYS A 361 -7.98 -9.66 -19.34
N ARG A 362 -6.99 -8.77 -19.28
CA ARG A 362 -6.05 -8.50 -20.39
C ARG A 362 -4.69 -9.16 -20.17
N GLY A 363 -4.10 -9.65 -21.26
CA GLY A 363 -2.76 -10.21 -21.29
C GLY A 363 -1.68 -9.13 -21.13
N THR A 364 -0.43 -9.56 -21.04
CA THR A 364 0.72 -8.65 -20.86
C THR A 364 0.93 -7.70 -22.04
N ASP A 365 0.38 -8.03 -23.21
CA ASP A 365 0.34 -7.21 -24.42
C ASP A 365 -0.92 -6.32 -24.52
N GLY A 366 -1.80 -6.38 -23.51
CA GLY A 366 -3.06 -5.65 -23.48
C GLY A 366 -4.23 -6.31 -24.22
N SER A 367 -4.02 -7.43 -24.91
CA SER A 367 -5.09 -8.15 -25.60
C SER A 367 -6.07 -8.80 -24.61
N PRO A 368 -7.39 -8.84 -24.89
CA PRO A 368 -8.34 -9.56 -24.04
C PRO A 368 -8.04 -11.07 -24.02
N LEU A 369 -8.03 -11.67 -22.83
CA LEU A 369 -7.85 -13.11 -22.64
C LEU A 369 -9.20 -13.79 -22.51
N GLY A 370 -9.36 -14.95 -23.16
CA GLY A 370 -10.53 -15.81 -22.95
C GLY A 370 -10.52 -16.55 -21.61
N ALA A 371 -9.34 -16.75 -21.02
CA ALA A 371 -9.14 -17.40 -19.72
C ALA A 371 -7.96 -16.72 -18.99
N PRO A 372 -8.18 -15.55 -18.36
CA PRO A 372 -7.13 -14.82 -17.66
C PRO A 372 -6.59 -15.60 -16.43
N PRO A 373 -5.26 -15.77 -16.26
CA PRO A 373 -4.69 -16.51 -15.15
C PRO A 373 -5.07 -16.04 -13.74
N LEU A 374 -5.27 -14.73 -13.55
CA LEU A 374 -5.62 -14.12 -12.26
C LEU A 374 -7.09 -14.33 -11.87
N ILE A 375 -8.00 -14.27 -12.85
CA ILE A 375 -9.46 -14.43 -12.65
C ILE A 375 -9.83 -15.84 -13.12
N ARG A 376 -9.83 -16.80 -12.21
CA ARG A 376 -10.09 -18.23 -12.49
C ARG A 376 -11.49 -18.68 -12.10
#